data_AF-U2APX5-F1
#
_entry.id   AF-U2APX5-F1
#
_cell.length_a   1.000
_cell.length_b   1.000
_cell.length_c   1.000
_cell.angle_alpha   90.00
_cell.angle_beta   90.00
_cell.angle_gamma   90.00
#
_symmetry.space_group_name_H-M   'P 1'
#
loop_
_entity.id
_entity.type
_entity.pdbx_description
1 polymer ?
#
loop_
_entity_poly.entity_id
_entity_poly.type
_entity_poly.pdbx_seq_one_letter_code
_entity_poly.pdbx_strand_id
1 'polypeptide(L)'
;MKLKLFFQQTITLALLLLIGQTAFAQSNFTNAYTNDGKPLKGNFVLIGNRSDAPYRLYIPQKQADCPISIKWARLYWGGHAGGGNMDQVILNGPGGLRQTITSSNGHKETNGVVWSDADYLIYRVYFPNTAGRDLDIEASLIAPVQRTAGYCRGGHYPYSSMSYGGNLTADYAYWSGDNTGYGLESVLINVKKIKQDFPANQNIVMRFFAGWFGGPNSGVMAIKAEAYKGEMMVDPSDHFNWVPNTATGAYKVGEATFPTVTTHRRACSNNLDFGTFTYNPSDGRILWTKSGDREVGSGQEYLGQSSGFDPTKTIVNDGTRVDDDSYYYRWADITSIMQAQPAGSIDGEYRVDNIFNQGGSAWPLGSGWAMVVVYEDP
;
A
#
# COMPACT_ATOMS: atom_id res chain seq x y z
N MET A 1 11.59 2.24 19.98
CA MET A 1 10.95 1.35 18.98
C MET A 1 11.01 1.93 17.55
N LYS A 2 12.12 2.55 17.14
CA LYS A 2 12.31 3.17 15.80
C LYS A 2 13.55 2.65 15.05
N LEU A 3 14.31 1.73 15.64
CA LEU A 3 15.44 1.06 14.99
C LEU A 3 15.01 -0.18 14.18
N LYS A 4 13.91 -0.84 14.54
CA LYS A 4 13.43 -2.05 13.84
C LYS A 4 12.97 -1.80 12.40
N LEU A 5 12.40 -0.62 12.10
CA LEU A 5 11.97 -0.26 10.75
C LEU A 5 13.14 0.03 9.80
N PHE A 6 14.23 0.65 10.31
CA PHE A 6 15.40 0.97 9.49
C PHE A 6 16.20 -0.28 9.08
N PHE A 7 16.13 -1.36 9.88
CA PHE A 7 16.90 -2.59 9.62
C PHE A 7 16.18 -3.65 8.77
N GLN A 8 14.85 -3.78 8.88
CA GLN A 8 14.06 -4.53 7.87
C GLN A 8 14.23 -3.94 6.47
N GLN A 9 14.52 -2.65 6.42
CA GLN A 9 14.80 -1.92 5.20
C GLN A 9 16.18 -2.20 4.63
N THR A 10 17.23 -2.64 5.34
CA THR A 10 18.60 -2.68 4.75
C THR A 10 18.86 -3.81 3.74
N ILE A 11 18.37 -5.04 3.98
CA ILE A 11 18.52 -6.16 3.03
C ILE A 11 17.44 -6.09 1.95
N THR A 12 16.25 -5.60 2.31
CA THR A 12 15.17 -5.27 1.35
C THR A 12 15.57 -4.07 0.48
N LEU A 13 16.30 -3.08 1.01
CA LEU A 13 16.96 -2.01 0.24
C LEU A 13 18.02 -2.61 -0.65
N ALA A 14 18.82 -3.59 -0.21
CA ALA A 14 19.78 -4.23 -1.09
C ALA A 14 19.07 -4.90 -2.27
N LEU A 15 17.96 -5.63 -2.07
CA LEU A 15 17.13 -6.15 -3.16
C LEU A 15 16.53 -5.01 -4.02
N LEU A 16 15.98 -3.96 -3.44
CA LEU A 16 15.38 -2.83 -4.18
C LEU A 16 16.45 -1.98 -4.94
N LEU A 17 17.66 -1.85 -4.40
CA LEU A 17 18.83 -1.20 -5.01
C LEU A 17 19.49 -2.08 -6.09
N LEU A 18 19.30 -3.41 -6.04
CA LEU A 18 19.76 -4.34 -7.07
C LEU A 18 18.76 -4.39 -8.24
N ILE A 19 17.47 -4.16 -7.97
CA ILE A 19 16.39 -4.18 -8.96
C ILE A 19 16.33 -2.87 -9.80
N GLY A 20 16.85 -1.74 -9.29
CA GLY A 20 17.05 -0.48 -10.04
C GLY A 20 18.55 -0.15 -10.18
N GLN A 21 19.10 -0.19 -11.39
CA GLN A 21 20.55 -0.11 -11.62
C GLN A 21 21.23 1.11 -10.96
N THR A 22 22.23 0.87 -10.10
CA THR A 22 23.66 1.18 -10.29
C THR A 22 24.43 1.05 -8.96
N ALA A 23 25.56 0.34 -9.01
CA ALA A 23 26.81 0.70 -8.35
C ALA A 23 26.81 1.22 -6.89
N PHE A 24 25.94 0.76 -6.00
CA PHE A 24 26.30 0.72 -4.58
C PHE A 24 27.17 -0.49 -4.35
N ALA A 25 28.46 -0.21 -4.48
CA ALA A 25 29.57 -1.04 -4.11
C ALA A 25 29.31 -1.79 -2.81
N GLN A 26 30.09 -2.85 -2.63
CA GLN A 26 30.40 -3.49 -1.36
C GLN A 26 31.00 -2.50 -0.33
N SER A 27 30.39 -1.33 -0.12
CA SER A 27 30.81 -0.35 0.87
C SER A 27 30.38 -0.85 2.23
N ASN A 28 31.24 -1.69 2.81
CA ASN A 28 31.38 -1.98 4.24
C ASN A 28 30.04 -2.09 5.00
N PHE A 29 29.24 -3.09 4.65
CA PHE A 29 28.29 -3.63 5.62
C PHE A 29 29.11 -4.26 6.77
N THR A 30 29.31 -3.51 7.86
CA THR A 30 30.06 -4.02 9.02
C THR A 30 29.21 -4.86 9.95
N ASN A 31 27.87 -4.75 9.87
CA ASN A 31 26.93 -5.50 10.68
C ASN A 31 25.81 -6.07 9.81
N ALA A 32 25.65 -7.39 9.80
CA ALA A 32 24.51 -8.08 9.19
C ALA A 32 23.62 -8.65 10.30
N TYR A 33 22.30 -8.77 10.08
CA TYR A 33 21.34 -9.20 11.10
C TYR A 33 20.36 -10.24 10.53
N THR A 34 19.83 -11.13 11.37
CA THR A 34 18.73 -12.05 11.04
C THR A 34 17.40 -11.32 10.88
N ASN A 35 16.38 -11.98 10.29
CA ASN A 35 15.04 -11.40 10.15
C ASN A 35 14.35 -11.08 11.50
N ASP A 36 14.73 -11.78 12.56
CA ASP A 36 14.34 -11.53 13.95
C ASP A 36 15.18 -10.43 14.64
N GLY A 37 16.06 -9.77 13.90
CA GLY A 37 16.80 -8.57 14.33
C GLY A 37 18.04 -8.86 15.18
N LYS A 38 18.55 -10.10 15.17
CA LYS A 38 19.77 -10.47 15.90
C LYS A 38 21.01 -10.27 15.02
N PRO A 39 22.12 -9.75 15.53
CA PRO A 39 23.35 -9.64 14.75
C PRO A 39 23.84 -11.02 14.31
N LEU A 40 24.20 -11.15 13.04
CA LEU A 40 24.94 -12.29 12.50
C LEU A 40 26.33 -12.27 13.13
N LYS A 41 26.66 -13.34 13.85
CA LYS A 41 28.01 -13.56 14.40
C LYS A 41 28.81 -14.35 13.37
N GLY A 42 29.98 -13.83 12.96
CA GLY A 42 30.87 -14.47 11.97
C GLY A 42 31.18 -13.57 10.78
N ASN A 43 32.03 -14.06 9.87
CA ASN A 43 32.25 -13.41 8.58
C ASN A 43 31.07 -13.70 7.65
N PHE A 44 30.77 -12.79 6.71
CA PHE A 44 29.71 -13.04 5.73
C PHE A 44 30.07 -12.54 4.33
N VAL A 45 29.47 -13.18 3.32
CA VAL A 45 29.53 -12.76 1.93
C VAL A 45 28.10 -12.60 1.39
N LEU A 46 27.90 -11.57 0.57
CA LEU A 46 26.67 -11.30 -0.17
C LEU A 46 26.96 -11.39 -1.67
N ILE A 47 26.16 -12.18 -2.41
CA ILE A 47 26.20 -12.28 -3.87
C ILE A 47 24.79 -12.16 -4.47
N GLY A 48 24.69 -11.87 -5.77
CA GLY A 48 23.42 -11.79 -6.50
C GLY A 48 23.08 -10.38 -6.99
N ASN A 49 22.24 -10.29 -8.02
CA ASN A 49 21.65 -9.03 -8.51
C ASN A 49 20.46 -9.35 -9.44
N ARG A 50 20.72 -9.75 -10.70
CA ARG A 50 19.66 -10.01 -11.71
C ARG A 50 19.27 -11.49 -11.74
N SER A 51 18.01 -11.77 -12.08
CA SER A 51 17.54 -13.12 -12.41
C SER A 51 18.41 -13.77 -13.49
N ASP A 52 18.62 -15.08 -13.38
CA ASP A 52 19.34 -15.92 -14.35
C ASP A 52 20.79 -15.51 -14.63
N ALA A 53 21.33 -14.53 -13.89
CA ALA A 53 22.73 -14.12 -13.97
C ALA A 53 23.57 -14.87 -12.92
N PRO A 54 24.72 -15.46 -13.31
CA PRO A 54 25.61 -16.11 -12.37
C PRO A 54 26.41 -15.08 -11.56
N TYR A 55 26.57 -15.33 -10.26
CA TYR A 55 27.43 -14.56 -9.38
C TYR A 55 28.37 -15.49 -8.62
N ARG A 56 29.65 -15.10 -8.56
CA ARG A 56 30.69 -15.91 -7.93
C ARG A 56 30.73 -15.69 -6.43
N LEU A 57 30.56 -16.77 -5.66
CA LEU A 57 30.92 -16.83 -4.26
C LEU A 57 32.42 -17.10 -4.15
N TYR A 58 33.10 -16.29 -3.34
CA TYR A 58 34.48 -16.51 -2.95
C TYR A 58 34.60 -16.28 -1.45
N ILE A 59 34.90 -17.34 -0.71
CA ILE A 59 35.15 -17.27 0.73
C ILE A 59 36.65 -17.40 0.96
N PRO A 60 37.36 -16.32 1.33
CA PRO A 60 38.79 -16.39 1.57
C PRO A 60 39.10 -17.33 2.74
N GLN A 61 39.92 -18.34 2.48
CA GLN A 61 40.48 -19.25 3.50
C GLN A 61 41.83 -18.73 3.98
N LYS A 62 42.03 -18.59 5.29
CA LYS A 62 43.34 -18.24 5.86
C LYS A 62 44.34 -19.40 5.84
N GLN A 63 43.86 -20.64 5.96
CA GLN A 63 44.67 -21.85 5.97
C GLN A 63 44.01 -22.93 5.10
N ALA A 64 44.79 -23.58 4.24
CA ALA A 64 44.29 -24.54 3.25
C ALA A 64 43.78 -25.85 3.87
N ASP A 65 44.20 -26.15 5.10
CA ASP A 65 43.91 -27.36 5.87
C ASP A 65 42.79 -27.17 6.92
N CYS A 66 42.29 -25.94 7.10
CA CYS A 66 41.16 -25.64 7.97
C CYS A 66 39.88 -25.44 7.13
N PRO A 67 38.96 -26.41 7.08
CA PRO A 67 37.76 -26.27 6.28
C PRO A 67 36.85 -25.17 6.84
N ILE A 68 36.35 -24.33 5.95
CA ILE A 68 35.34 -23.31 6.29
C ILE A 68 34.10 -23.99 6.85
N SER A 69 33.58 -23.46 7.96
CA SER A 69 32.33 -23.91 8.56
C SER A 69 31.21 -22.93 8.22
N ILE A 70 30.29 -23.32 7.34
CA ILE A 70 29.06 -22.54 7.11
C ILE A 70 28.19 -22.62 8.35
N LYS A 71 27.86 -21.48 8.94
CA LYS A 71 26.99 -21.40 10.11
C LYS A 71 25.55 -21.13 9.74
N TRP A 72 25.36 -20.35 8.69
CA TRP A 72 24.04 -19.94 8.24
C TRP A 72 24.09 -19.47 6.80
N ALA A 73 23.06 -19.77 6.02
CA ALA A 73 22.90 -19.22 4.68
C ALA A 73 21.43 -18.98 4.35
N ARG A 74 21.15 -17.91 3.62
CA ARG A 74 19.79 -17.55 3.20
C ARG A 74 19.77 -17.05 1.76
N LEU A 75 18.78 -17.56 1.04
CA LEU A 75 18.44 -17.11 -0.30
C LEU A 75 17.28 -16.14 -0.25
N TYR A 76 17.34 -15.09 -1.06
CA TYR A 76 16.26 -14.14 -1.31
C TYR A 76 16.00 -14.05 -2.82
N TRP A 77 14.74 -13.88 -3.21
CA TRP A 77 14.35 -13.62 -4.60
C TRP A 77 13.11 -12.72 -4.65
N GLY A 78 12.93 -11.99 -5.74
CA GLY A 78 11.80 -11.09 -5.90
C GLY A 78 11.64 -10.56 -7.31
N GLY A 79 10.47 -10.00 -7.57
CA GLY A 79 10.05 -9.50 -8.88
C GLY A 79 8.68 -8.84 -8.82
N HIS A 80 8.12 -8.54 -9.99
CA HIS A 80 6.75 -8.05 -10.13
C HIS A 80 5.75 -9.16 -9.82
N ALA A 81 4.77 -8.87 -8.95
CA ALA A 81 3.84 -9.86 -8.43
C ALA A 81 2.76 -10.23 -9.45
N GLY A 82 2.11 -11.38 -9.26
CA GLY A 82 1.22 -11.88 -10.31
C GLY A 82 0.51 -13.20 -10.07
N GLY A 83 -0.09 -13.73 -11.13
CA GLY A 83 -0.85 -14.99 -11.13
C GLY A 83 -0.02 -16.27 -11.21
N GLY A 84 1.31 -16.17 -11.41
CA GLY A 84 2.21 -17.33 -11.47
C GLY A 84 2.82 -17.72 -10.13
N ASN A 85 3.75 -18.69 -10.15
CA ASN A 85 4.35 -19.24 -8.94
C ASN A 85 5.55 -18.40 -8.47
N MET A 86 5.32 -17.57 -7.45
CA MET A 86 6.36 -16.73 -6.82
C MET A 86 7.09 -17.43 -5.67
N ASP A 87 6.55 -18.54 -5.18
CA ASP A 87 7.02 -19.21 -3.97
C ASP A 87 8.08 -20.26 -4.29
N GLN A 88 8.52 -20.38 -5.55
CA GLN A 88 9.47 -21.40 -5.98
C GLN A 88 10.52 -20.83 -6.93
N VAL A 89 11.78 -21.22 -6.73
CA VAL A 89 12.92 -20.95 -7.63
C VAL A 89 13.84 -22.16 -7.71
N ILE A 90 14.78 -22.16 -8.66
CA ILE A 90 15.83 -23.20 -8.74
C ILE A 90 17.18 -22.57 -8.41
N LEU A 91 17.80 -23.03 -7.32
CA LEU A 91 19.17 -22.68 -6.97
C LEU A 91 20.15 -23.61 -7.69
N ASN A 92 21.02 -23.04 -8.51
CA ASN A 92 22.13 -23.73 -9.14
C ASN A 92 23.45 -23.25 -8.52
N GLY A 93 24.43 -24.14 -8.44
CA GLY A 93 25.74 -23.82 -7.90
C GLY A 93 26.86 -24.78 -8.35
N PRO A 94 28.08 -24.57 -7.84
CA PRO A 94 29.23 -25.47 -8.04
C PRO A 94 28.93 -26.93 -7.66
N GLY A 95 29.76 -27.85 -8.16
CA GLY A 95 29.64 -29.28 -7.84
C GLY A 95 28.39 -29.97 -8.36
N GLY A 96 27.67 -29.36 -9.32
CA GLY A 96 26.41 -29.89 -9.84
C GLY A 96 25.20 -29.61 -8.95
N LEU A 97 25.32 -28.69 -7.98
CA LEU A 97 24.19 -28.25 -7.16
C LEU A 97 23.06 -27.74 -8.05
N ARG A 98 21.89 -28.39 -7.94
CA ARG A 98 20.63 -27.96 -8.53
C ARG A 98 19.49 -28.36 -7.59
N GLN A 99 18.89 -27.39 -6.91
CA GLN A 99 17.84 -27.63 -5.92
C GLN A 99 16.64 -26.72 -6.15
N THR A 100 15.45 -27.29 -6.09
CA THR A 100 14.21 -26.52 -6.06
C THR A 100 14.00 -25.97 -4.66
N ILE A 101 13.92 -24.65 -4.53
CA ILE A 101 13.68 -23.96 -3.27
C ILE A 101 12.25 -23.47 -3.28
N THR A 102 11.46 -23.88 -2.29
CA THR A 102 10.09 -23.41 -2.10
C THR A 102 9.98 -22.65 -0.78
N SER A 103 9.42 -21.44 -0.79
CA SER A 103 9.14 -20.68 0.43
C SER A 103 7.98 -19.71 0.21
N SER A 104 7.07 -19.70 1.19
CA SER A 104 6.06 -18.66 1.36
C SER A 104 6.53 -17.52 2.27
N ASN A 105 7.72 -17.64 2.89
CA ASN A 105 8.24 -16.60 3.75
C ASN A 105 8.72 -15.41 2.93
N GLY A 106 8.29 -14.21 3.30
CA GLY A 106 8.62 -12.97 2.61
C GLY A 106 7.45 -12.01 2.61
N HIS A 107 7.35 -11.21 1.56
CA HIS A 107 6.30 -10.21 1.39
C HIS A 107 5.74 -10.27 -0.01
N LYS A 108 4.44 -10.03 -0.13
CA LYS A 108 3.75 -9.93 -1.42
C LYS A 108 2.80 -8.75 -1.33
N GLU A 109 3.12 -7.66 -2.01
CA GLU A 109 2.14 -6.64 -2.30
C GLU A 109 1.24 -7.18 -3.40
N THR A 110 0.00 -7.52 -3.04
CA THR A 110 -0.98 -8.08 -3.99
C THR A 110 -2.16 -7.20 -4.23
N ASN A 111 -2.59 -6.44 -3.22
CA ASN A 111 -3.80 -5.67 -3.26
C ASN A 111 -3.73 -4.63 -2.15
N GLY A 112 -3.79 -3.36 -2.53
CA GLY A 112 -3.76 -2.25 -1.62
C GLY A 112 -3.25 -1.06 -2.37
N VAL A 113 -4.18 -0.28 -2.90
CA VAL A 113 -3.91 1.11 -3.22
C VAL A 113 -3.38 1.77 -1.94
N VAL A 114 -2.10 2.16 -1.94
CA VAL A 114 -1.46 2.79 -0.79
C VAL A 114 -1.47 4.31 -1.01
N TRP A 115 -2.42 4.98 -0.35
CA TRP A 115 -2.47 6.45 -0.31
C TRP A 115 -1.71 7.02 0.89
N SER A 116 -0.54 6.47 1.24
CA SER A 116 0.21 6.86 2.46
C SER A 116 0.82 8.26 2.38
N ASP A 117 1.00 8.78 1.16
CA ASP A 117 1.52 10.11 0.83
C ASP A 117 0.41 11.17 0.66
N ALA A 118 -0.84 10.85 1.03
CA ALA A 118 -1.95 11.79 0.95
C ALA A 118 -1.85 12.89 2.02
N ASP A 119 -1.92 14.15 1.57
CA ASP A 119 -2.16 15.30 2.44
C ASP A 119 -3.65 15.49 2.72
N TYR A 120 -4.51 15.10 1.76
CA TYR A 120 -5.95 15.24 1.82
C TYR A 120 -6.67 13.99 1.29
N LEU A 121 -7.83 13.70 1.88
CA LEU A 121 -8.80 12.74 1.34
C LEU A 121 -10.11 13.46 1.02
N ILE A 122 -10.76 13.09 -0.07
CA ILE A 122 -12.11 13.54 -0.38
C ILE A 122 -13.00 12.31 -0.47
N TYR A 123 -14.10 12.33 0.28
CA TYR A 123 -15.22 11.42 0.06
C TYR A 123 -16.33 12.17 -0.65
N ARG A 124 -16.82 11.60 -1.74
CA ARG A 124 -17.90 12.16 -2.55
C ARG A 124 -19.03 11.18 -2.64
N VAL A 125 -20.22 11.61 -2.23
CA VAL A 125 -21.44 10.87 -2.44
C VAL A 125 -21.99 11.31 -3.79
N TYR A 126 -21.78 10.47 -4.80
CA TYR A 126 -22.15 10.73 -6.19
C TYR A 126 -23.52 10.13 -6.51
N PHE A 127 -24.36 10.90 -7.19
CA PHE A 127 -25.66 10.50 -7.69
C PHE A 127 -25.93 11.13 -9.06
N PRO A 128 -26.13 10.33 -10.12
CA PRO A 128 -26.44 10.86 -11.44
C PRO A 128 -27.85 11.50 -11.45
N ASN A 129 -28.13 12.34 -12.43
CA ASN A 129 -29.46 12.95 -12.59
C ASN A 129 -30.61 11.92 -12.72
N THR A 130 -30.31 10.72 -13.23
CA THR A 130 -31.24 9.60 -13.33
C THR A 130 -31.54 8.95 -11.97
N ALA A 131 -30.75 9.22 -10.94
CA ALA A 131 -30.93 8.68 -9.60
C ALA A 131 -31.99 9.41 -8.77
N GLY A 132 -32.13 10.72 -8.94
CA GLY A 132 -33.02 11.54 -8.14
C GLY A 132 -32.44 12.94 -7.99
N ARG A 133 -33.11 13.80 -7.23
CA ARG A 133 -32.70 15.19 -6.97
C ARG A 133 -32.55 15.39 -5.46
N ASP A 134 -31.58 16.22 -5.07
CA ASP A 134 -31.46 16.76 -3.72
C ASP A 134 -31.23 15.63 -2.70
N LEU A 135 -30.04 15.03 -2.77
CA LEU A 135 -29.59 13.96 -1.88
C LEU A 135 -28.83 14.59 -0.72
N ASP A 136 -29.41 14.53 0.47
CA ASP A 136 -28.78 15.02 1.69
C ASP A 136 -27.90 13.93 2.31
N ILE A 137 -26.73 14.33 2.78
CA ILE A 137 -25.88 13.46 3.59
C ILE A 137 -25.94 13.81 5.09
N GLU A 138 -25.50 12.85 5.90
CA GLU A 138 -24.87 13.11 7.20
C GLU A 138 -23.52 12.39 7.19
N ALA A 139 -22.43 13.14 7.31
CA ALA A 139 -21.07 12.61 7.32
C ALA A 139 -20.39 12.95 8.63
N SER A 140 -19.90 11.94 9.34
CA SER A 140 -19.29 12.10 10.65
C SER A 140 -17.85 11.61 10.65
N LEU A 141 -16.92 12.51 10.98
CA LEU A 141 -15.57 12.15 11.39
C LEU A 141 -15.64 11.76 12.86
N ILE A 142 -15.43 10.48 13.13
CA ILE A 142 -15.56 9.87 14.47
C ILE A 142 -14.22 9.89 15.20
N ALA A 143 -13.13 9.69 14.46
CA ALA A 143 -11.78 9.65 14.99
C ALA A 143 -10.77 10.21 13.97
N PRO A 144 -9.67 10.83 14.42
CA PRO A 144 -9.30 11.05 15.83
C PRO A 144 -9.96 12.29 16.46
N VAL A 145 -10.66 13.09 15.66
CA VAL A 145 -11.46 14.23 16.11
C VAL A 145 -12.91 14.02 15.76
N GLN A 146 -13.79 14.81 16.39
CA GLN A 146 -15.23 14.74 16.17
C GLN A 146 -15.69 15.94 15.34
N ARG A 147 -16.18 15.67 14.13
CA ARG A 147 -16.80 16.64 13.23
C ARG A 147 -17.99 16.03 12.52
N THR A 148 -18.99 16.84 12.18
CA THR A 148 -20.17 16.40 11.41
C THR A 148 -20.48 17.35 10.26
N ALA A 149 -20.99 16.83 9.16
CA ALA A 149 -21.30 17.53 7.93
C ALA A 149 -22.59 17.01 7.31
N GLY A 150 -23.13 17.77 6.36
CA GLY A 150 -24.37 17.43 5.68
C GLY A 150 -25.56 18.25 6.17
N TYR A 151 -26.62 18.29 5.37
CA TYR A 151 -27.87 18.94 5.74
C TYR A 151 -28.53 18.23 6.93
N CYS A 152 -28.49 16.89 6.95
CA CYS A 152 -29.02 16.06 8.03
C CYS A 152 -28.09 15.91 9.25
N ARG A 153 -27.04 16.74 9.37
CA ARG A 153 -26.05 16.60 10.44
C ARG A 153 -26.66 16.74 11.85
N GLY A 154 -26.08 16.01 12.81
CA GLY A 154 -26.45 16.08 14.22
C GLY A 154 -27.55 15.10 14.66
N GLY A 155 -28.12 14.32 13.72
CA GLY A 155 -29.11 13.29 14.03
C GLY A 155 -28.51 12.08 14.75
N HIS A 156 -27.41 11.53 14.21
CA HIS A 156 -26.73 10.38 14.82
C HIS A 156 -25.55 10.81 15.69
N TYR A 157 -24.85 11.88 15.29
CA TYR A 157 -23.65 12.36 15.98
C TYR A 157 -23.72 13.88 16.19
N PRO A 158 -24.02 14.36 17.42
CA PRO A 158 -24.14 15.79 17.73
C PRO A 158 -22.77 16.46 17.93
N TYR A 159 -21.91 16.39 16.92
CA TYR A 159 -20.57 16.97 16.95
C TYR A 159 -20.55 18.41 16.41
N SER A 160 -19.42 19.10 16.58
CA SER A 160 -19.20 20.41 15.95
C SER A 160 -19.26 20.27 14.43
N SER A 161 -19.95 21.19 13.77
CA SER A 161 -20.08 21.20 12.31
C SER A 161 -18.73 21.41 11.62
N MET A 162 -18.52 20.74 10.49
CA MET A 162 -17.42 21.03 9.57
C MET A 162 -17.60 22.42 8.95
N SER A 163 -16.48 23.11 8.72
CA SER A 163 -16.50 24.42 8.07
C SER A 163 -16.83 24.30 6.57
N TYR A 164 -17.51 25.32 6.02
CA TYR A 164 -17.71 25.48 4.59
C TYR A 164 -16.56 26.29 3.99
N GLY A 165 -15.76 25.69 3.11
CA GLY A 165 -14.66 26.37 2.45
C GLY A 165 -13.64 27.04 3.39
N GLY A 166 -13.02 28.13 2.93
CA GLY A 166 -12.07 28.93 3.70
C GLY A 166 -10.64 28.40 3.66
N ASN A 167 -9.84 28.75 4.68
CA ASN A 167 -8.47 28.26 4.79
C ASN A 167 -8.48 26.75 5.14
N LEU A 168 -8.23 25.91 4.13
CA LEU A 168 -8.27 24.44 4.22
C LEU A 168 -7.12 23.82 5.04
N THR A 169 -6.27 24.66 5.63
CA THR A 169 -5.19 24.24 6.54
C THR A 169 -5.54 24.38 8.03
N ALA A 170 -6.65 25.06 8.35
CA ALA A 170 -6.97 25.47 9.71
C ALA A 170 -7.78 24.42 10.52
N ASP A 171 -8.56 23.57 9.87
CA ASP A 171 -9.45 22.57 10.48
C ASP A 171 -9.16 21.18 9.90
N TYR A 172 -9.73 20.16 10.55
CA TYR A 172 -9.47 18.75 10.24
C TYR A 172 -10.34 18.22 9.10
N ALA A 173 -11.51 18.82 8.87
CA ALA A 173 -12.44 18.41 7.84
C ALA A 173 -13.38 19.54 7.42
N TYR A 174 -13.84 19.49 6.17
CA TYR A 174 -14.66 20.51 5.52
C TYR A 174 -15.79 19.87 4.72
N TRP A 175 -16.94 20.53 4.68
CA TRP A 175 -18.07 20.15 3.83
C TRP A 175 -18.22 21.16 2.70
N SER A 176 -18.39 20.68 1.47
CA SER A 176 -18.51 21.56 0.31
C SER A 176 -19.81 22.34 0.29
N GLY A 177 -20.88 21.78 0.84
CA GLY A 177 -22.20 22.42 0.88
C GLY A 177 -23.32 21.48 0.48
N ASP A 178 -24.54 21.96 0.68
CA ASP A 178 -25.81 21.29 0.37
C ASP A 178 -26.14 21.44 -1.12
N ASN A 179 -26.04 20.34 -1.87
CA ASN A 179 -26.37 20.35 -3.30
C ASN A 179 -27.83 19.97 -3.51
N THR A 180 -28.70 20.98 -3.52
CA THR A 180 -30.15 20.82 -3.74
C THR A 180 -30.53 20.37 -5.17
N GLY A 181 -29.55 20.16 -6.05
CA GLY A 181 -29.72 19.75 -7.45
C GLY A 181 -29.37 18.28 -7.70
N TYR A 182 -28.40 18.08 -8.59
CA TYR A 182 -27.91 16.76 -9.03
C TYR A 182 -26.39 16.72 -8.92
N GLY A 183 -25.80 15.52 -8.88
CA GLY A 183 -24.35 15.36 -9.03
C GLY A 183 -23.71 14.74 -7.81
N LEU A 184 -23.28 15.56 -6.86
CA LEU A 184 -22.54 15.08 -5.68
C LEU A 184 -22.68 16.00 -4.48
N GLU A 185 -22.42 15.42 -3.31
CA GLU A 185 -21.98 16.13 -2.10
C GLU A 185 -20.60 15.62 -1.67
N SER A 186 -19.76 16.48 -1.08
CA SER A 186 -18.38 16.09 -0.76
C SER A 186 -17.84 16.58 0.57
N VAL A 187 -17.06 15.72 1.20
CA VAL A 187 -16.33 15.99 2.44
C VAL A 187 -14.83 15.87 2.18
N LEU A 188 -14.10 16.93 2.52
CA LEU A 188 -12.64 16.97 2.49
C LEU A 188 -12.09 16.72 3.89
N ILE A 189 -11.14 15.81 4.03
CA ILE A 189 -10.42 15.51 5.27
C ILE A 189 -8.97 15.98 5.12
N ASN A 190 -8.51 16.79 6.06
CA ASN A 190 -7.13 17.27 6.14
C ASN A 190 -6.25 16.25 6.88
N VAL A 191 -5.80 15.24 6.14
CA VAL A 191 -4.95 14.15 6.66
C VAL A 191 -3.64 14.69 7.19
N LYS A 192 -3.03 15.67 6.50
CA LYS A 192 -1.77 16.31 6.91
C LYS A 192 -1.87 16.91 8.32
N LYS A 193 -2.90 17.70 8.59
CA LYS A 193 -3.13 18.28 9.91
C LYS A 193 -3.42 17.22 10.96
N ILE A 194 -4.24 16.23 10.64
CA ILE A 194 -4.52 15.12 11.56
C ILE A 194 -3.23 14.37 11.93
N LYS A 195 -2.35 14.07 10.96
CA LYS A 195 -1.05 13.43 11.22
C LYS A 195 -0.14 14.28 12.11
N GLN A 196 -0.16 15.61 11.92
CA GLN A 196 0.63 16.54 12.72
C GLN A 196 0.14 16.60 14.18
N ASP A 197 -1.17 16.69 14.38
CA ASP A 197 -1.77 16.92 15.70
C ASP A 197 -1.99 15.60 16.48
N PHE A 198 -2.15 14.47 15.79
CA PHE A 198 -2.42 13.15 16.38
C PHE A 198 -1.43 12.07 15.91
N PRO A 199 -0.12 12.21 16.18
CA PRO A 199 0.91 11.29 15.65
C PRO A 199 0.83 9.85 16.20
N ALA A 200 0.08 9.63 17.28
CA ALA A 200 -0.13 8.31 17.90
C ALA A 200 -1.42 7.61 17.47
N ASN A 201 -2.41 8.34 16.92
CA ASN A 201 -3.66 7.75 16.43
C ASN A 201 -3.55 7.47 14.94
N GLN A 202 -3.61 6.19 14.57
CA GLN A 202 -3.35 5.76 13.20
C GLN A 202 -4.60 5.65 12.35
N ASN A 203 -5.82 5.84 12.87
CA ASN A 203 -7.03 5.65 12.07
C ASN A 203 -7.87 6.93 12.01
N ILE A 204 -8.17 7.36 10.79
CA ILE A 204 -9.17 8.36 10.45
C ILE A 204 -10.45 7.60 10.13
N VAL A 205 -11.50 7.79 10.94
CA VAL A 205 -12.73 7.00 10.82
C VAL A 205 -13.88 7.92 10.44
N MET A 206 -14.42 7.70 9.24
CA MET A 206 -15.62 8.35 8.75
C MET A 206 -16.82 7.41 8.85
N ARG A 207 -18.02 7.96 9.06
CA ARG A 207 -19.30 7.26 8.85
C ARG A 207 -20.21 8.12 8.00
N PHE A 208 -20.86 7.50 7.02
CA PHE A 208 -21.72 8.20 6.07
C PHE A 208 -23.15 7.68 6.16
N PHE A 209 -24.08 8.62 6.09
CA PHE A 209 -25.49 8.39 5.90
C PHE A 209 -25.99 9.26 4.74
N ALA A 210 -27.01 8.81 4.03
CA ALA A 210 -27.66 9.64 3.00
C ALA A 210 -29.16 9.33 2.83
N GLY A 211 -29.92 10.30 2.35
CA GLY A 211 -31.32 10.13 2.00
C GLY A 211 -31.78 11.21 1.03
N TRP A 212 -32.91 10.98 0.35
CA TRP A 212 -33.43 11.91 -0.65
C TRP A 212 -34.39 12.94 -0.04
N PHE A 213 -34.09 14.22 -0.22
CA PHE A 213 -34.96 15.33 0.17
C PHE A 213 -35.90 15.76 -0.96
N GLY A 214 -35.38 15.89 -2.18
CA GLY A 214 -36.18 16.29 -3.35
C GLY A 214 -36.94 15.12 -3.97
N GLY A 215 -36.33 13.92 -3.96
CA GLY A 215 -37.00 12.68 -4.27
C GLY A 215 -36.13 11.71 -5.09
N PRO A 216 -36.23 10.39 -4.84
CA PRO A 216 -35.53 9.38 -5.62
C PRO A 216 -36.26 9.08 -6.94
N ASN A 217 -35.48 8.98 -8.02
CA ASN A 217 -35.88 8.31 -9.25
C ASN A 217 -35.41 6.84 -9.18
N SER A 218 -34.28 6.50 -9.81
CA SER A 218 -33.71 5.16 -9.66
C SER A 218 -33.12 4.91 -8.27
N GLY A 219 -32.78 5.96 -7.51
CA GLY A 219 -32.22 5.88 -6.17
C GLY A 219 -30.74 5.48 -6.12
N VAL A 220 -30.08 5.39 -7.26
CA VAL A 220 -28.71 4.89 -7.42
C VAL A 220 -27.67 5.91 -6.95
N MET A 221 -26.75 5.51 -6.07
CA MET A 221 -25.66 6.36 -5.61
C MET A 221 -24.41 5.55 -5.26
N ALA A 222 -23.26 6.20 -5.24
CA ALA A 222 -22.00 5.59 -4.84
C ALA A 222 -21.15 6.57 -4.04
N ILE A 223 -20.31 6.03 -3.14
CA ILE A 223 -19.25 6.83 -2.52
C ILE A 223 -18.00 6.66 -3.35
N LYS A 224 -17.31 7.75 -3.67
CA LYS A 224 -15.96 7.75 -4.23
C LYS A 224 -15.01 8.37 -3.23
N ALA A 225 -13.91 7.68 -2.93
CA ALA A 225 -12.80 8.24 -2.18
C ALA A 225 -11.68 8.64 -3.15
N GLU A 226 -11.07 9.80 -2.91
CA GLU A 226 -9.89 10.24 -3.65
C GLU A 226 -8.84 10.80 -2.70
N ALA A 227 -7.57 10.50 -2.96
CA ALA A 227 -6.44 11.01 -2.22
C ALA A 227 -5.64 12.01 -3.05
N TYR A 228 -5.15 13.06 -2.39
CA TYR A 228 -4.40 14.13 -3.02
C TYR A 228 -3.18 14.52 -2.18
N LYS A 229 -2.14 14.97 -2.87
CA LYS A 229 -0.96 15.62 -2.28
C LYS A 229 -0.90 17.06 -2.77
N GLY A 230 -0.52 17.98 -1.88
CA GLY A 230 -0.51 19.41 -2.16
C GLY A 230 -1.83 20.10 -1.82
N GLU A 231 -1.92 21.37 -2.16
CA GLU A 231 -3.03 22.23 -1.77
C GLU A 231 -4.33 21.87 -2.48
N MET A 232 -5.44 21.96 -1.74
CA MET A 232 -6.79 21.80 -2.27
C MET A 232 -7.49 23.15 -2.32
N MET A 233 -8.53 23.24 -3.15
CA MET A 233 -9.41 24.41 -3.23
C MET A 233 -10.86 23.97 -3.43
N VAL A 234 -11.80 24.86 -3.11
CA VAL A 234 -13.21 24.70 -3.51
C VAL A 234 -13.26 24.66 -5.04
N ASP A 235 -14.05 23.74 -5.60
CA ASP A 235 -14.28 23.69 -7.04
C ASP A 235 -14.94 24.99 -7.50
N PRO A 236 -14.31 25.76 -8.41
CA PRO A 236 -14.86 27.03 -8.86
C PRO A 236 -16.05 26.85 -9.80
N SER A 237 -16.34 25.64 -10.28
CA SER A 237 -17.40 25.39 -11.25
C SER A 237 -18.78 25.17 -10.60
N ASP A 238 -18.83 24.46 -9.47
CA ASP A 238 -20.10 24.12 -8.79
C ASP A 238 -20.13 24.48 -7.30
N HIS A 239 -18.98 24.75 -6.67
CA HIS A 239 -18.81 24.97 -5.24
C HIS A 239 -19.30 23.84 -4.31
N PHE A 240 -19.78 22.73 -4.85
CA PHE A 240 -20.20 21.52 -4.11
C PHE A 240 -19.12 20.44 -4.12
N ASN A 241 -17.95 20.76 -4.69
CA ASN A 241 -16.83 19.87 -4.83
C ASN A 241 -15.50 20.50 -4.35
N TRP A 242 -14.48 19.67 -4.23
CA TRP A 242 -13.10 20.04 -3.95
C TRP A 242 -12.20 19.55 -5.07
N VAL A 243 -11.24 20.38 -5.48
CA VAL A 243 -10.29 20.07 -6.56
C VAL A 243 -8.86 20.41 -6.13
N PRO A 244 -7.84 19.71 -6.66
CA PRO A 244 -6.45 20.06 -6.39
C PRO A 244 -6.12 21.43 -7.01
N ASN A 245 -5.37 22.25 -6.29
CA ASN A 245 -4.80 23.47 -6.84
C ASN A 245 -3.57 23.11 -7.69
N THR A 246 -3.80 22.75 -8.95
CA THR A 246 -2.71 22.31 -9.86
C THR A 246 -1.69 23.42 -10.14
N ALA A 247 -2.07 24.68 -9.99
CA ALA A 247 -1.16 25.82 -10.12
C ALA A 247 -0.05 25.84 -9.04
N THR A 248 -0.27 25.18 -7.90
CA THR A 248 0.73 25.03 -6.82
C THR A 248 1.37 23.64 -6.79
N GLY A 249 1.18 22.84 -7.84
CA GLY A 249 1.77 21.51 -7.99
C GLY A 249 1.02 20.40 -7.27
N ALA A 250 -0.22 20.65 -6.82
CA ALA A 250 -1.05 19.61 -6.23
C ALA A 250 -1.45 18.53 -7.26
N TYR A 251 -1.47 17.27 -6.84
CA TYR A 251 -1.79 16.14 -7.72
C TYR A 251 -2.57 15.03 -7.00
N LYS A 252 -3.26 14.20 -7.78
CA LYS A 252 -4.03 13.05 -7.30
C LYS A 252 -3.09 11.89 -7.00
N VAL A 253 -3.14 11.38 -5.77
CA VAL A 253 -2.41 10.18 -5.33
C VAL A 253 -3.17 8.92 -5.78
N GLY A 254 -4.50 8.96 -5.75
CA GLY A 254 -5.35 7.93 -6.35
C GLY A 254 -6.84 8.14 -6.07
N GLU A 255 -7.67 7.26 -6.62
CA GLU A 255 -9.12 7.27 -6.47
C GLU A 255 -9.75 5.88 -6.45
N ALA A 256 -10.85 5.70 -5.73
CA ALA A 256 -11.61 4.46 -5.73
C ALA A 256 -13.10 4.75 -5.57
N THR A 257 -13.94 4.04 -6.34
CA THR A 257 -15.40 4.13 -6.23
C THR A 257 -15.92 2.88 -5.57
N PHE A 258 -16.55 3.02 -4.41
CA PHE A 258 -17.18 1.90 -3.70
C PHE A 258 -18.35 1.34 -4.51
N PRO A 259 -18.72 0.06 -4.31
CA PRO A 259 -19.89 -0.53 -4.92
C PRO A 259 -21.12 0.37 -4.82
N THR A 260 -21.82 0.52 -5.94
CA THR A 260 -23.04 1.29 -6.03
C THR A 260 -24.13 0.69 -5.14
N VAL A 261 -24.89 1.56 -4.47
CA VAL A 261 -26.07 1.20 -3.69
C VAL A 261 -27.30 1.91 -4.24
N THR A 262 -28.47 1.31 -4.01
CA THR A 262 -29.75 1.88 -4.43
C THR A 262 -30.62 2.08 -3.21
N THR A 263 -31.09 3.31 -2.97
CA THR A 263 -32.02 3.59 -1.87
C THR A 263 -33.06 4.64 -2.23
N HIS A 264 -34.23 4.51 -1.62
CA HIS A 264 -35.37 5.42 -1.73
C HIS A 264 -35.74 6.01 -0.36
N ARG A 265 -34.81 5.96 0.60
CA ARG A 265 -34.98 6.48 1.96
C ARG A 265 -35.10 8.01 1.98
N ARG A 266 -35.86 8.53 2.94
CA ARG A 266 -36.14 9.96 3.14
C ARG A 266 -35.02 10.61 3.94
N ALA A 267 -34.48 11.70 3.41
CA ALA A 267 -33.49 12.52 4.09
C ALA A 267 -33.94 12.91 5.51
N CYS A 268 -33.00 12.82 6.46
CA CYS A 268 -33.08 13.24 7.86
C CYS A 268 -34.13 12.51 8.71
N SER A 269 -34.89 11.58 8.13
CA SER A 269 -35.92 10.80 8.84
C SER A 269 -35.49 9.34 8.99
N ASN A 270 -34.99 8.74 7.92
CA ASN A 270 -34.56 7.34 7.91
C ASN A 270 -33.40 7.13 6.93
N ASN A 271 -32.34 7.94 7.04
CA ASN A 271 -31.18 7.87 6.16
C ASN A 271 -30.64 6.42 6.01
N LEU A 272 -30.15 6.09 4.83
CA LEU A 272 -29.34 4.90 4.61
C LEU A 272 -28.04 5.05 5.36
N ASP A 273 -27.63 4.04 6.14
CA ASP A 273 -26.32 3.99 6.77
C ASP A 273 -25.36 3.18 5.90
N PHE A 274 -24.29 3.81 5.40
CA PHE A 274 -23.28 3.12 4.61
C PHE A 274 -22.31 2.31 5.49
N GLY A 275 -22.26 2.59 6.79
CA GLY A 275 -21.24 2.07 7.70
C GLY A 275 -20.00 2.95 7.72
N THR A 276 -18.88 2.37 8.16
CA THR A 276 -17.66 3.13 8.47
C THR A 276 -16.56 2.92 7.44
N PHE A 277 -15.82 4.00 7.17
CA PHE A 277 -14.66 4.04 6.30
C PHE A 277 -13.45 4.42 7.14
N THR A 278 -12.57 3.45 7.37
CA THR A 278 -11.38 3.61 8.20
C THR A 278 -10.15 3.73 7.32
N TYR A 279 -9.56 4.92 7.28
CA TYR A 279 -8.28 5.17 6.62
C TYR A 279 -7.13 5.13 7.62
N ASN A 280 -6.08 4.37 7.31
CA ASN A 280 -4.85 4.37 8.10
C ASN A 280 -3.76 5.18 7.39
N PRO A 281 -3.36 6.38 7.87
CA PRO A 281 -2.36 7.20 7.21
C PRO A 281 -0.93 6.62 7.21
N SER A 282 -0.67 5.56 7.98
CA SER A 282 0.65 4.89 8.01
C SER A 282 0.83 3.88 6.89
N ASP A 283 -0.26 3.26 6.41
CA ASP A 283 -0.22 2.28 5.31
C ASP A 283 -1.06 2.70 4.09
N GLY A 284 -1.80 3.81 4.18
CA GLY A 284 -2.56 4.39 3.09
C GLY A 284 -3.84 3.64 2.70
N ARG A 285 -4.24 2.60 3.45
CA ARG A 285 -5.39 1.77 3.09
C ARG A 285 -6.68 2.32 3.69
N ILE A 286 -7.78 2.10 2.97
CA ILE A 286 -9.14 2.35 3.47
C ILE A 286 -9.89 1.02 3.59
N LEU A 287 -10.45 0.78 4.76
CA LEU A 287 -11.33 -0.34 5.08
C LEU A 287 -12.77 0.17 5.19
N TRP A 288 -13.65 -0.36 4.36
CA TRP A 288 -15.09 -0.18 4.50
C TRP A 288 -15.67 -1.31 5.37
N THR A 289 -16.24 -0.96 6.51
CA THR A 289 -17.07 -1.86 7.33
C THR A 289 -18.53 -1.52 7.08
N LYS A 290 -19.24 -2.42 6.42
CA LYS A 290 -20.64 -2.24 6.00
C LYS A 290 -21.56 -2.21 7.22
N SER A 291 -22.59 -1.37 7.18
CA SER A 291 -23.54 -1.17 8.29
C SER A 291 -24.42 -2.38 8.60
N GLY A 292 -24.63 -3.27 7.62
CA GLY A 292 -25.66 -4.31 7.71
C GLY A 292 -27.02 -3.87 7.15
N ASP A 293 -27.17 -2.61 6.71
CA ASP A 293 -28.40 -2.18 6.02
C ASP A 293 -28.65 -3.06 4.79
N ARG A 294 -29.91 -3.37 4.50
CA ARG A 294 -30.28 -4.30 3.42
C ARG A 294 -29.69 -3.88 2.06
N GLU A 295 -29.65 -2.58 1.80
CA GLU A 295 -29.14 -1.99 0.57
C GLU A 295 -27.59 -2.00 0.49
N VAL A 296 -26.91 -2.17 1.62
CA VAL A 296 -25.45 -2.07 1.75
C VAL A 296 -24.80 -3.45 1.97
N GLY A 297 -25.48 -4.36 2.67
CA GLY A 297 -24.98 -5.66 3.07
C GLY A 297 -24.13 -5.61 4.35
N SER A 298 -23.43 -6.70 4.64
CA SER A 298 -22.58 -6.86 5.82
C SER A 298 -21.15 -7.26 5.44
N GLY A 299 -20.23 -7.18 6.40
CA GLY A 299 -18.83 -7.56 6.22
C GLY A 299 -17.87 -6.38 6.03
N GLN A 300 -16.65 -6.69 5.62
CA GLN A 300 -15.55 -5.76 5.51
C GLN A 300 -14.88 -5.87 4.14
N GLU A 301 -14.47 -4.73 3.59
CA GLU A 301 -13.90 -4.64 2.24
C GLU A 301 -12.79 -3.58 2.21
N TYR A 302 -11.57 -3.97 1.86
CA TYR A 302 -10.49 -3.01 1.59
C TYR A 302 -10.63 -2.42 0.20
N LEU A 303 -10.22 -1.16 0.04
CA LEU A 303 -10.03 -0.57 -1.27
C LEU A 303 -9.06 -1.39 -2.12
N GLY A 304 -9.43 -1.63 -3.38
CA GLY A 304 -8.64 -2.38 -4.36
C GLY A 304 -8.74 -3.90 -4.25
N GLN A 305 -9.59 -4.45 -3.37
CA GLN A 305 -9.78 -5.90 -3.21
C GLN A 305 -11.10 -6.46 -3.77
N SER A 306 -11.95 -5.62 -4.36
CA SER A 306 -13.21 -6.06 -4.97
C SER A 306 -13.28 -5.75 -6.46
N SER A 307 -14.14 -6.48 -7.16
CA SER A 307 -14.42 -6.27 -8.59
C SER A 307 -15.06 -4.92 -8.91
N GLY A 308 -15.54 -4.19 -7.91
CA GLY A 308 -16.01 -2.80 -8.06
C GLY A 308 -14.88 -1.78 -8.16
N PHE A 309 -13.64 -2.18 -7.85
CA PHE A 309 -12.46 -1.31 -7.90
C PHE A 309 -11.52 -1.73 -9.02
N ASP A 310 -11.02 -0.74 -9.75
CA ASP A 310 -10.04 -0.92 -10.82
C ASP A 310 -8.66 -0.46 -10.30
N PRO A 311 -7.82 -1.36 -9.76
CA PRO A 311 -6.53 -0.98 -9.17
C PRO A 311 -5.58 -0.32 -10.17
N THR A 312 -5.71 -0.65 -11.48
CA THR A 312 -4.91 -0.05 -12.57
C THR A 312 -5.13 1.46 -12.70
N LYS A 313 -6.25 1.97 -12.18
CA LYS A 313 -6.59 3.39 -12.25
C LYS A 313 -6.06 4.22 -11.08
N THR A 314 -5.33 3.62 -10.15
CA THR A 314 -5.30 4.16 -8.80
C THR A 314 -3.91 4.46 -8.26
N ILE A 315 -2.84 4.03 -8.94
CA ILE A 315 -1.47 4.13 -8.44
C ILE A 315 -0.68 5.14 -9.27
N VAL A 316 -0.12 6.13 -8.58
CA VAL A 316 0.81 7.12 -9.16
C VAL A 316 2.17 6.90 -8.50
N ASN A 317 3.14 6.38 -9.25
CA ASN A 317 4.53 6.29 -8.85
C ASN A 317 5.25 7.50 -9.46
N ASP A 318 6.10 8.22 -8.72
CA ASP A 318 6.93 9.35 -9.21
C ASP A 318 6.25 10.49 -10.02
N GLY A 319 4.92 10.55 -10.05
CA GLY A 319 4.15 11.48 -10.90
C GLY A 319 3.71 10.88 -12.23
N THR A 320 4.13 9.65 -12.56
CA THR A 320 3.58 8.84 -13.65
C THR A 320 2.62 7.76 -13.13
N ARG A 321 1.50 7.57 -13.83
CA ARG A 321 0.53 6.52 -13.49
C ARG A 321 1.05 5.20 -14.03
N VAL A 322 1.21 4.21 -13.16
CA VAL A 322 1.60 2.85 -13.53
C VAL A 322 0.40 1.93 -13.36
N ASP A 323 0.17 1.06 -14.35
CA ASP A 323 -1.01 0.19 -14.39
C ASP A 323 -0.94 -0.93 -13.34
N ASP A 324 0.23 -1.22 -12.78
CA ASP A 324 0.45 -2.26 -11.77
C ASP A 324 1.80 -2.07 -11.05
N ASP A 325 1.77 -1.68 -9.78
CA ASP A 325 2.95 -1.49 -8.92
C ASP A 325 3.18 -2.69 -7.95
N SER A 326 2.51 -3.83 -8.20
CA SER A 326 2.57 -5.00 -7.34
C SER A 326 3.95 -5.66 -7.38
N TYR A 327 4.51 -5.95 -6.21
CA TYR A 327 5.83 -6.59 -6.09
C TYR A 327 5.84 -7.66 -5.02
N TYR A 328 6.83 -8.53 -5.09
CA TYR A 328 7.04 -9.52 -4.05
C TYR A 328 8.53 -9.74 -3.79
N TYR A 329 8.82 -10.20 -2.59
CA TYR A 329 10.05 -10.93 -2.32
C TYR A 329 9.76 -12.15 -1.47
N ARG A 330 10.65 -13.13 -1.56
CA ARG A 330 10.67 -14.34 -0.76
C ARG A 330 12.06 -14.58 -0.22
N TRP A 331 12.13 -15.41 0.80
CA TRP A 331 13.39 -15.89 1.33
C TRP A 331 13.28 -17.33 1.83
N ALA A 332 14.38 -18.07 1.77
CA ALA A 332 14.49 -19.43 2.30
C ALA A 332 15.82 -19.61 3.05
N ASP A 333 15.78 -20.33 4.16
CA ASP A 333 17.01 -20.81 4.80
C ASP A 333 17.58 -21.96 3.95
N ILE A 334 18.83 -21.81 3.51
CA ILE A 334 19.53 -22.79 2.67
C ILE A 334 20.79 -23.33 3.36
N THR A 335 20.90 -23.15 4.68
CA THR A 335 22.09 -23.51 5.46
C THR A 335 22.49 -24.97 5.25
N SER A 336 21.54 -25.90 5.35
CA SER A 336 21.80 -27.34 5.17
C SER A 336 22.24 -27.68 3.74
N ILE A 337 21.70 -27.00 2.73
CA ILE A 337 22.08 -27.19 1.32
C ILE A 337 23.54 -26.78 1.10
N MET A 338 23.94 -25.65 1.71
CA MET A 338 25.32 -25.15 1.64
C MET A 338 26.29 -26.03 2.43
N GLN A 339 25.90 -26.51 3.61
CA GLN A 339 26.70 -27.41 4.44
C GLN A 339 26.88 -28.80 3.81
N ALA A 340 25.94 -29.24 2.98
CA ALA A 340 26.02 -30.52 2.28
C ALA A 340 26.89 -30.50 1.01
N GLN A 341 27.41 -29.33 0.61
CA GLN A 341 28.31 -29.27 -0.55
C GLN A 341 29.63 -30.00 -0.26
N PRO A 342 30.22 -30.67 -1.27
CA PRO A 342 31.54 -31.28 -1.12
C PRO A 342 32.58 -30.24 -0.68
N ALA A 343 33.58 -30.66 0.11
CA ALA A 343 34.66 -29.78 0.52
C ALA A 343 35.36 -29.17 -0.72
N GLY A 344 35.53 -27.85 -0.74
CA GLY A 344 36.09 -27.11 -1.88
C GLY A 344 35.09 -26.79 -3.00
N SER A 345 33.86 -27.27 -2.91
CA SER A 345 32.79 -26.99 -3.90
C SER A 345 31.81 -25.91 -3.44
N ILE A 346 32.10 -25.20 -2.34
CA ILE A 346 31.29 -24.05 -1.89
C ILE A 346 31.65 -22.78 -2.67
N ASP A 347 32.91 -22.63 -3.09
CA ASP A 347 33.33 -21.54 -3.94
C ASP A 347 32.95 -21.83 -5.39
N GLY A 348 32.44 -20.81 -6.09
CA GLY A 348 32.04 -20.96 -7.49
C GLY A 348 30.87 -20.09 -7.90
N GLU A 349 30.36 -20.36 -9.10
CA GLU A 349 29.23 -19.63 -9.67
C GLU A 349 27.91 -20.16 -9.14
N TYR A 350 27.11 -19.27 -8.57
CA TYR A 350 25.73 -19.53 -8.19
C TYR A 350 24.77 -18.76 -9.09
N ARG A 351 23.63 -19.37 -9.39
CA ARG A 351 22.57 -18.77 -10.22
C ARG A 351 21.21 -19.20 -9.71
N VAL A 352 20.24 -18.29 -9.71
CA VAL A 352 18.85 -18.59 -9.37
C VAL A 352 18.00 -18.44 -10.62
N ASP A 353 17.33 -19.53 -10.98
CA ASP A 353 16.45 -19.60 -12.15
C ASP A 353 14.98 -19.59 -11.73
N ASN A 354 14.11 -19.32 -12.70
CA ASN A 354 12.64 -19.33 -12.56
C ASN A 354 12.10 -18.32 -11.54
N ILE A 355 12.77 -17.16 -11.38
CA ILE A 355 12.22 -16.07 -10.59
C ILE A 355 11.04 -15.48 -11.35
N PHE A 356 9.84 -15.63 -10.80
CA PHE A 356 8.63 -15.09 -11.40
C PHE A 356 8.72 -13.56 -11.57
N ASN A 357 8.27 -13.08 -12.73
CA ASN A 357 8.19 -11.66 -13.01
C ASN A 357 7.05 -11.42 -14.01
N GLN A 358 5.98 -10.74 -13.58
CA GLN A 358 4.86 -10.39 -14.48
C GLN A 358 5.05 -9.01 -15.14
N GLY A 359 6.09 -8.26 -14.77
CA GLY A 359 6.38 -6.96 -15.33
C GLY A 359 6.74 -7.06 -16.81
N GLY A 360 5.86 -6.55 -17.69
CA GLY A 360 6.12 -6.43 -19.12
C GLY A 360 7.12 -5.30 -19.43
N SER A 361 7.21 -4.89 -20.71
CA SER A 361 8.10 -3.79 -21.15
C SER A 361 7.79 -2.42 -20.53
N ALA A 362 6.62 -2.28 -19.89
CA ALA A 362 6.21 -1.09 -19.17
C ALA A 362 6.74 -1.02 -17.72
N TRP A 363 7.33 -2.11 -17.21
CA TRP A 363 7.86 -2.16 -15.85
C TRP A 363 9.37 -1.93 -15.87
N PRO A 364 9.90 -0.87 -15.23
CA PRO A 364 11.31 -0.48 -15.35
C PRO A 364 12.27 -1.38 -14.56
N LEU A 365 11.75 -2.34 -13.80
CA LEU A 365 12.47 -3.13 -12.80
C LEU A 365 12.46 -4.63 -13.15
N GLY A 366 13.64 -5.27 -13.19
CA GLY A 366 13.75 -6.72 -13.44
C GLY A 366 13.53 -7.56 -12.18
N SER A 367 13.32 -8.87 -12.34
CA SER A 367 13.42 -9.81 -11.20
C SER A 367 14.88 -10.03 -10.79
N GLY A 368 15.08 -10.37 -9.52
CA GLY A 368 16.41 -10.47 -8.92
C GLY A 368 16.49 -11.43 -7.74
N TRP A 369 17.72 -11.76 -7.35
CA TRP A 369 18.02 -12.63 -6.22
C TRP A 369 19.26 -12.15 -5.46
N ALA A 370 19.35 -12.57 -4.21
CA ALA A 370 20.51 -12.35 -3.36
C ALA A 370 20.73 -13.57 -2.45
N MET A 371 21.99 -13.91 -2.18
CA MET A 371 22.34 -14.97 -1.23
C MET A 371 23.32 -14.42 -0.20
N VAL A 372 23.01 -14.65 1.08
CA VAL A 372 23.87 -14.31 2.21
C VAL A 372 24.41 -15.61 2.80
N VAL A 373 25.73 -15.69 2.96
CA VAL A 373 26.41 -16.84 3.57
C VAL A 373 27.24 -16.35 4.74
N VAL A 374 26.97 -16.88 5.93
CA VAL A 374 27.73 -16.63 7.17
C VAL A 374 28.57 -17.86 7.47
N TYR A 375 29.85 -17.62 7.72
CA TYR A 375 30.84 -18.65 7.88
C TYR A 375 31.82 -18.33 9.02
N GLU A 376 32.42 -19.38 9.55
CA GLU A 376 33.62 -19.32 10.37
C GLU A 376 34.80 -19.86 9.57
N ASP A 377 35.87 -19.09 9.57
CA ASP A 377 37.20 -19.49 9.14
C ASP A 377 37.99 -19.74 10.44
N PRO A 378 38.30 -21.01 10.77
CA PRO A 378 38.90 -21.41 12.05
C PRO A 378 40.18 -20.66 12.45
#